data_AF-A7RTN1-F1
#
_entry.id   AF-A7RTN1-F1
#
_cell.length_a   1.000
_cell.length_b   1.000
_cell.length_c   1.000
_cell.angle_alpha   90.00
_cell.angle_beta   90.00
_cell.angle_gamma   90.00
#
_symmetry.space_group_name_H-M   'P 1'
#
loop_
_entity.id
_entity.type
_entity.pdbx_description
1 polymer ?
#
loop_
_entity_poly.entity_id
_entity_poly.type
_entity_poly.pdbx_seq_one_letter_code
_entity_poly.pdbx_strand_id
1 'polypeptide(L)'
;MASLSNVAAAPPSSNPSSGLATPTINLNTLPTGARQPVPGGGVPGQLSQQSQSQQPQMMPPQQKRELTLSREQMVAAHEMFRNANRVTRAEKALILGFMAGARDKPFAHEGPIITIKLSENNETVPTEDGSQQTLLVEMLFEMNYDTGHWRRLKRTRVVSKQAGQLQAAT
;
A
#
# COMPACT_ATOMS: atom_id res chain seq x y z
N MET A 1 5.82 35.24 -38.57
CA MET A 1 6.05 35.78 -37.22
C MET A 1 5.02 35.15 -36.29
N ALA A 2 5.43 34.21 -35.44
CA ALA A 2 4.53 33.49 -34.52
C ALA A 2 4.67 34.10 -33.12
N SER A 3 3.56 34.56 -32.55
CA SER A 3 3.46 34.97 -31.14
C SER A 3 2.74 33.90 -30.34
N LEU A 4 3.33 33.59 -29.19
CA LEU A 4 2.84 32.72 -28.13
C LEU A 4 1.61 33.33 -27.43
N SER A 5 0.71 32.50 -26.89
CA SER A 5 0.13 32.71 -25.55
C SER A 5 -0.62 31.47 -25.04
N ASN A 6 -0.21 31.08 -23.85
CA ASN A 6 -0.67 30.05 -22.93
C ASN A 6 -1.72 30.67 -21.97
N VAL A 7 -2.73 29.92 -21.50
CA VAL A 7 -3.05 29.65 -20.07
C VAL A 7 -4.43 29.02 -19.85
N ALA A 8 -4.48 28.15 -18.85
CA ALA A 8 -5.57 27.34 -18.33
C ALA A 8 -6.50 28.08 -17.34
N ALA A 9 -7.68 27.51 -17.05
CA ALA A 9 -8.33 27.58 -15.73
C ALA A 9 -9.45 26.53 -15.58
N ALA A 10 -9.48 25.88 -14.41
CA ALA A 10 -10.36 24.78 -14.00
C ALA A 10 -11.67 25.26 -13.34
N PRO A 11 -12.71 24.40 -13.19
CA PRO A 11 -13.76 24.61 -12.20
C PRO A 11 -13.42 23.98 -10.82
N PRO A 12 -13.92 24.54 -9.70
CA PRO A 12 -13.60 24.11 -8.35
C PRO A 12 -14.47 22.97 -7.79
N SER A 13 -13.88 22.29 -6.82
CA SER A 13 -14.40 21.23 -5.94
C SER A 13 -15.70 21.57 -5.21
N SER A 14 -16.49 20.55 -4.88
CA SER A 14 -17.31 20.50 -3.66
C SER A 14 -17.72 19.05 -3.35
N ASN A 15 -17.31 18.58 -2.18
CA ASN A 15 -17.64 17.27 -1.61
C ASN A 15 -18.12 17.55 -0.17
N PRO A 16 -19.28 17.03 0.26
CA PRO A 16 -19.58 16.93 1.69
C PRO A 16 -19.68 15.47 2.17
N SER A 17 -18.97 15.26 3.27
CA SER A 17 -18.81 14.06 4.10
C SER A 17 -20.12 13.57 4.74
N SER A 18 -20.19 12.25 5.01
CA SER A 18 -20.88 11.58 6.14
C SER A 18 -20.56 10.07 6.00
N GLY A 19 -19.95 9.33 6.92
CA GLY A 19 -20.17 9.25 8.37
C GLY A 19 -20.59 7.80 8.66
N LEU A 20 -19.65 6.86 8.74
CA LEU A 20 -19.91 5.44 9.03
C LEU A 20 -19.53 5.13 10.48
N ALA A 21 -20.53 4.82 11.30
CA ALA A 21 -20.38 4.28 12.64
C ALA A 21 -20.01 2.79 12.59
N THR A 22 -19.08 2.37 13.45
CA THR A 22 -18.79 0.95 13.71
C THR A 22 -19.20 0.57 15.13
N PRO A 23 -19.77 -0.63 15.35
CA PRO A 23 -20.15 -1.13 16.67
C PRO A 23 -18.93 -1.64 17.48
N THR A 24 -18.88 -1.27 18.76
CA THR A 24 -17.94 -1.80 19.77
C THR A 24 -18.39 -3.19 20.24
N ILE A 25 -17.50 -4.18 20.17
CA ILE A 25 -17.66 -5.51 20.78
C ILE A 25 -16.63 -5.66 21.90
N ASN A 26 -17.15 -6.00 23.08
CA ASN A 26 -16.47 -6.24 24.35
C ASN A 26 -15.68 -7.56 24.35
N LEU A 27 -14.66 -7.65 25.22
CA LEU A 27 -14.37 -8.84 26.05
C LEU A 27 -13.26 -8.54 27.08
N ASN A 28 -13.55 -8.69 28.38
CA ASN A 28 -12.60 -9.11 29.42
C ASN A 28 -13.35 -9.35 30.75
N THR A 29 -13.70 -10.60 31.08
CA THR A 29 -12.98 -11.55 31.97
C THR A 29 -13.09 -11.25 33.48
N LEU A 30 -13.92 -12.07 34.16
CA LEU A 30 -13.97 -12.37 35.61
C LEU A 30 -12.67 -13.12 36.05
N PRO A 31 -12.34 -13.40 37.35
CA PRO A 31 -13.26 -13.63 38.49
C PRO A 31 -12.79 -13.27 39.94
N THR A 32 -13.69 -13.54 40.89
CA THR A 32 -13.48 -13.95 42.31
C THR A 32 -13.17 -12.88 43.38
N GLY A 33 -13.97 -12.88 44.44
CA GLY A 33 -13.59 -12.30 45.74
C GLY A 33 -14.76 -11.85 46.60
N ALA A 34 -15.34 -12.76 47.39
CA ALA A 34 -16.30 -12.43 48.42
C ALA A 34 -15.67 -11.59 49.55
N ARG A 35 -16.31 -10.49 49.97
CA ARG A 35 -16.21 -9.94 51.33
C ARG A 35 -17.36 -8.97 51.65
N GLN A 36 -17.74 -9.03 52.92
CA GLN A 36 -18.99 -8.63 53.56
C GLN A 36 -19.18 -7.10 53.73
N PRO A 37 -20.41 -6.63 54.00
CA PRO A 37 -20.70 -5.23 54.36
C PRO A 37 -20.46 -4.96 55.86
N VAL A 38 -19.78 -3.87 56.18
CA VAL A 38 -19.79 -3.27 57.54
C VAL A 38 -20.29 -1.82 57.45
N PRO A 39 -21.41 -1.47 58.09
CA PRO A 39 -21.83 -0.10 58.30
C PRO A 39 -21.28 0.40 59.64
N GLY A 40 -20.51 1.49 59.62
CA GLY A 40 -19.98 2.13 60.82
C GLY A 40 -19.69 3.60 60.54
N GLY A 41 -20.55 4.46 61.06
CA GLY A 41 -20.43 5.92 60.94
C GLY A 41 -19.29 6.50 61.77
N GLY A 42 -18.83 7.69 61.37
CA GLY A 42 -17.86 8.46 62.15
C GLY A 42 -17.20 9.61 61.39
N VAL A 43 -17.81 10.79 61.55
CA VAL A 43 -17.27 12.17 61.54
C VAL A 43 -16.73 12.84 60.24
N PRO A 44 -17.08 14.14 60.03
CA PRO A 44 -16.66 14.95 58.90
C PRO A 44 -15.34 15.67 59.18
N GLY A 45 -14.42 15.62 58.21
CA GLY A 45 -13.15 16.36 58.25
C GLY A 45 -12.85 16.95 56.88
N GLN A 46 -13.33 18.16 56.64
CA GLN A 46 -12.75 19.08 55.66
C GLN A 46 -11.24 19.18 55.92
N LEU A 47 -10.42 19.15 54.88
CA LEU A 47 -9.41 20.18 54.57
C LEU A 47 -8.56 19.78 53.36
N SER A 48 -8.24 20.80 52.56
CA SER A 48 -7.25 20.85 51.47
C SER A 48 -7.57 20.14 50.15
N GLN A 49 -8.35 20.85 49.32
CA GLN A 49 -8.20 20.78 47.87
C GLN A 49 -6.83 21.36 47.49
N GLN A 50 -5.91 20.52 47.06
CA GLN A 50 -4.75 20.96 46.28
C GLN A 50 -4.95 20.50 44.85
N SER A 51 -5.49 21.41 44.03
CA SER A 51 -5.57 21.29 42.58
C SER A 51 -4.14 21.31 42.02
N GLN A 52 -3.50 20.14 41.98
CA GLN A 52 -2.23 20.00 41.29
C GLN A 52 -2.54 19.96 39.80
N SER A 53 -2.42 21.12 39.16
CA SER A 53 -2.45 21.31 37.72
C SER A 53 -1.29 20.52 37.10
N GLN A 54 -1.56 19.26 36.75
CA GLN A 54 -0.69 18.47 35.89
C GLN A 54 -0.78 19.08 34.49
N GLN A 55 0.22 19.92 34.17
CA GLN A 55 0.47 20.33 32.80
C GLN A 55 0.62 19.07 31.94
N PRO A 56 -0.12 18.93 30.83
CA PRO A 56 0.19 17.89 29.88
C PRO A 56 1.59 18.18 29.35
N GLN A 57 2.56 17.33 29.71
CA GLN A 57 3.85 17.28 29.07
C GLN A 57 3.61 17.07 27.58
N MET A 58 3.76 18.14 26.82
CA MET A 58 3.89 18.08 25.37
C MET A 58 5.16 17.28 25.08
N MET A 59 5.01 15.96 24.91
CA MET A 59 5.99 15.20 24.16
C MET A 59 6.17 15.93 22.83
N PRO A 60 7.41 16.24 22.41
CA PRO A 60 7.64 16.77 21.08
C PRO A 60 6.96 15.80 20.10
N PRO A 61 6.17 16.29 19.12
CA PRO A 61 5.55 15.43 18.14
C PRO A 61 6.67 14.66 17.45
N GLN A 62 6.78 13.39 17.81
CA GLN A 62 7.62 12.44 17.13
C GLN A 62 7.14 12.52 15.69
N GLN A 63 7.96 13.12 14.83
CA GLN A 63 7.65 13.39 13.44
C GLN A 63 7.32 12.05 12.81
N LYS A 64 6.03 11.66 12.84
CA LYS A 64 5.47 10.72 11.89
C LYS A 64 5.75 11.40 10.57
N ARG A 65 6.86 11.02 9.93
CA ARG A 65 7.12 11.38 8.54
C ARG A 65 5.91 10.88 7.79
N GLU A 66 4.98 11.80 7.54
CA GLU A 66 3.83 11.53 6.71
C GLU A 66 4.43 11.12 5.37
N LEU A 67 4.27 9.83 5.07
CA LEU A 67 4.74 9.20 3.85
C LEU A 67 3.95 9.83 2.70
N THR A 68 4.49 10.89 2.13
CA THR A 68 3.86 11.63 1.03
C THR A 68 4.50 11.22 -0.28
N LEU A 69 3.66 10.95 -1.28
CA LEU A 69 4.10 10.69 -2.63
C LEU A 69 4.27 12.00 -3.38
N SER A 70 5.41 12.18 -4.03
CA SER A 70 5.62 13.24 -5.00
C SER A 70 4.67 13.05 -6.19
N ARG A 71 4.35 14.15 -6.89
CA ARG A 71 3.46 14.11 -8.06
C ARG A 71 3.92 13.09 -9.10
N GLU A 72 5.22 13.02 -9.36
CA GLU A 72 5.83 12.05 -10.28
C GLU A 72 5.62 10.60 -9.82
N GLN A 73 5.72 10.35 -8.52
CA GLN A 73 5.50 9.03 -7.93
C GLN A 73 4.03 8.62 -8.05
N MET A 74 3.09 9.55 -7.82
CA MET A 74 1.65 9.30 -8.02
C MET A 74 1.33 8.95 -9.48
N VAL A 75 1.89 9.70 -10.44
CA VAL A 75 1.70 9.42 -11.86
C VAL A 75 2.29 8.05 -12.22
N ALA A 76 3.53 7.77 -11.81
CA ALA A 76 4.18 6.49 -12.06
C ALA A 76 3.39 5.32 -11.44
N ALA A 77 2.89 5.47 -10.21
CA ALA A 77 2.05 4.47 -9.55
C ALA A 77 0.72 4.25 -10.31
N HIS A 78 0.09 5.33 -10.77
CA HIS A 78 -1.15 5.23 -11.53
C HIS A 78 -0.94 4.50 -12.87
N GLU A 79 0.14 4.79 -13.58
CA GLU A 79 0.50 4.09 -14.81
C GLU A 79 0.84 2.62 -14.56
N MET A 80 1.56 2.32 -13.47
CA MET A 80 1.84 0.95 -13.06
C MET A 80 0.56 0.16 -12.79
N PHE A 81 -0.39 0.75 -12.06
CA PHE A 81 -1.61 0.06 -11.66
C PHE A 81 -2.68 -0.02 -12.75
N ARG A 82 -2.60 0.80 -13.80
CA ARG A 82 -3.57 0.79 -14.91
C ARG A 82 -3.64 -0.57 -15.61
N ASN A 83 -2.49 -1.17 -15.89
CA ASN A 83 -2.38 -2.47 -16.57
C ASN A 83 -2.02 -3.62 -15.61
N ALA A 84 -2.00 -3.36 -14.30
CA ALA A 84 -1.60 -4.34 -13.31
C ALA A 84 -2.72 -5.35 -13.00
N ASN A 85 -2.76 -6.46 -13.75
CA ASN A 85 -3.74 -7.54 -13.57
C ASN A 85 -3.32 -8.61 -12.55
N ARG A 86 -2.15 -8.46 -11.91
CA ARG A 86 -1.62 -9.40 -10.90
C ARG A 86 -1.33 -8.74 -9.54
N VAL A 87 -1.61 -7.44 -9.37
CA VAL A 87 -1.37 -6.72 -8.10
C VAL A 87 -2.63 -6.63 -7.26
N THR A 88 -2.62 -7.26 -6.10
CA THR A 88 -3.67 -7.22 -5.09
C THR A 88 -3.70 -5.90 -4.32
N ARG A 89 -4.76 -5.66 -3.54
CA ARG A 89 -4.88 -4.44 -2.71
C ARG A 89 -3.74 -4.29 -1.71
N ALA A 90 -3.31 -5.40 -1.08
CA ALA A 90 -2.20 -5.40 -0.13
C ALA A 90 -0.88 -5.05 -0.82
N GLU A 91 -0.62 -5.60 -2.01
CA GLU A 91 0.58 -5.29 -2.79
C GLU A 91 0.60 -3.85 -3.32
N LYS A 92 -0.56 -3.30 -3.72
CA LYS A 92 -0.66 -1.88 -4.08
C LYS A 92 -0.27 -0.98 -2.91
N ALA A 93 -0.77 -1.28 -1.71
CA ALA A 93 -0.41 -0.55 -0.50
C ALA A 93 1.09 -0.67 -0.20
N LEU A 94 1.69 -1.84 -0.43
CA LEU A 94 3.11 -2.08 -0.24
C LEU A 94 3.97 -1.24 -1.22
N ILE A 95 3.62 -1.25 -2.51
CA ILE A 95 4.32 -0.45 -3.53
C ILE A 95 4.20 1.04 -3.22
N LEU A 96 3.00 1.53 -2.87
CA LEU A 96 2.78 2.94 -2.52
C LEU A 96 3.56 3.33 -1.27
N GLY A 97 3.54 2.49 -0.23
CA GLY A 97 4.33 2.69 0.99
C GLY A 97 5.82 2.80 0.66
N PHE A 98 6.35 1.86 -0.13
CA PHE A 98 7.75 1.87 -0.53
C PHE A 98 8.14 3.12 -1.34
N MET A 99 7.33 3.49 -2.33
CA MET A 99 7.56 4.70 -3.13
C MET A 99 7.53 5.98 -2.28
N ALA A 100 6.70 6.00 -1.23
CA ALA A 100 6.63 7.10 -0.28
C ALA A 100 7.78 7.11 0.76
N GLY A 101 8.69 6.12 0.70
CA GLY A 101 9.84 6.01 1.58
C GLY A 101 9.65 5.09 2.79
N ALA A 102 8.55 4.32 2.84
CA ALA A 102 8.38 3.30 3.87
C ALA A 102 9.37 2.17 3.63
N ARG A 103 10.28 1.98 4.59
CA ARG A 103 11.31 0.93 4.58
C ARG A 103 11.08 -0.14 5.64
N ASP A 104 9.91 -0.12 6.29
CA ASP A 104 9.53 -1.14 7.24
C ASP A 104 9.39 -2.48 6.50
N LYS A 105 10.29 -3.42 6.77
CA LYS A 105 10.42 -4.66 6.02
C LYS A 105 9.35 -5.63 6.54
N PRO A 106 8.29 -5.93 5.76
CA PRO A 106 7.19 -6.77 6.24
C PRO A 106 7.61 -8.23 6.52
N PHE A 107 8.74 -8.66 5.96
CA PHE A 107 9.25 -10.02 6.09
C PHE A 107 10.69 -10.02 6.60
N ALA A 108 10.90 -10.37 7.87
CA ALA A 108 12.23 -10.41 8.49
C ALA A 108 13.18 -11.42 7.81
N HIS A 109 12.66 -12.48 7.20
CA HIS A 109 13.44 -13.58 6.62
C HIS A 109 13.66 -13.49 5.09
N GLU A 110 12.85 -12.72 4.37
CA GLU A 110 13.04 -12.56 2.93
C GLU A 110 14.23 -11.63 2.67
N GLY A 111 14.90 -11.75 1.53
CA GLY A 111 16.05 -10.92 1.21
C GLY A 111 15.74 -9.41 1.23
N PRO A 112 16.75 -8.55 1.07
CA PRO A 112 16.53 -7.10 1.02
C PRO A 112 15.75 -6.64 -0.22
N ILE A 113 15.54 -7.52 -1.21
CA ILE A 113 14.86 -7.23 -2.47
C ILE A 113 13.55 -8.00 -2.51
N ILE A 114 12.45 -7.28 -2.70
CA ILE A 114 11.12 -7.85 -2.92
C ILE A 114 10.71 -7.59 -4.36
N THR A 115 10.16 -8.62 -5.01
CA THR A 115 9.66 -8.55 -6.40
C THR A 115 8.16 -8.84 -6.43
N ILE A 116 7.38 -7.91 -6.97
CA ILE A 116 5.94 -8.02 -7.15
C ILE A 116 5.62 -8.06 -8.63
N LYS A 117 4.80 -9.02 -9.06
CA LYS A 117 4.35 -9.10 -10.45
C LYS A 117 3.23 -8.08 -10.69
N LEU A 118 3.48 -7.09 -11.53
CA LEU A 118 2.51 -6.09 -11.91
C LEU A 118 1.45 -6.68 -12.85
N SER A 119 1.91 -7.23 -13.97
CA SER A 119 1.04 -7.77 -14.99
C SER A 119 1.61 -9.00 -15.65
N GLU A 120 0.71 -9.80 -16.23
CA GLU A 120 1.03 -10.97 -17.03
C GLU A 120 0.11 -11.02 -18.25
N ASN A 121 0.68 -11.14 -19.46
CA ASN A 121 -0.07 -11.21 -20.71
C ASN A 121 0.57 -12.17 -21.72
N ASN A 122 -0.24 -12.93 -22.45
CA ASN A 122 0.20 -13.78 -23.56
C ASN A 122 0.11 -13.01 -24.89
N GLU A 123 1.20 -12.97 -25.65
CA GLU A 123 1.29 -12.36 -26.97
C GLU A 123 1.68 -13.43 -27.99
N THR A 124 0.86 -13.62 -29.02
CA THR A 124 1.17 -14.54 -30.11
C THR A 124 1.93 -13.78 -31.19
N VAL A 125 3.18 -14.17 -31.43
CA VAL A 125 4.04 -13.58 -32.46
C VAL A 125 4.27 -14.58 -33.59
N PRO A 126 4.23 -14.14 -34.86
CA PRO A 126 4.69 -14.95 -35.97
C PRO A 126 6.22 -15.13 -35.88
N THR A 127 6.68 -16.35 -36.04
CA THR A 127 8.11 -16.71 -36.11
C THR A 127 8.56 -16.72 -37.57
N GLU A 128 9.85 -16.53 -37.85
CA GLU A 128 10.41 -16.55 -39.21
C GLU A 128 10.09 -17.86 -39.98
N ASP A 129 9.98 -18.98 -39.26
CA ASP A 129 9.57 -20.29 -39.81
C ASP A 129 8.08 -20.39 -40.19
N GLY A 130 7.31 -19.30 -40.13
CA GLY A 130 5.85 -19.31 -40.38
C GLY A 130 5.01 -19.93 -39.25
N SER A 131 5.64 -20.43 -38.19
CA SER A 131 4.96 -20.89 -36.97
C SER A 131 4.48 -19.72 -36.10
N GLN A 132 3.45 -19.98 -35.29
CA GLN A 132 3.03 -19.06 -34.24
C GLN A 132 3.68 -19.44 -32.91
N GLN A 133 4.29 -18.45 -32.26
CA GLN A 133 4.88 -18.60 -30.94
C GLN A 133 4.13 -17.74 -29.94
N THR A 134 3.72 -18.32 -28.81
CA THR A 134 3.12 -17.57 -27.71
C THR A 134 4.23 -17.16 -26.75
N LEU A 135 4.38 -15.86 -26.56
CA LEU A 135 5.23 -15.21 -25.58
C LEU A 135 4.40 -14.86 -24.34
N LEU A 136 4.93 -15.08 -23.15
CA LEU A 136 4.41 -14.56 -21.90
C LEU A 136 5.23 -13.35 -21.50
N VAL A 137 4.55 -12.20 -21.44
CA VAL A 137 5.11 -10.91 -21.08
C VAL A 137 4.69 -10.59 -19.65
N GLU A 138 5.66 -10.54 -18.76
CA GLU A 138 5.50 -10.23 -17.35
C GLU A 138 6.10 -8.86 -17.06
N MET A 139 5.33 -7.98 -16.42
CA MET A 139 5.85 -6.73 -15.84
C MET A 139 6.07 -6.94 -14.36
N LEU A 140 7.24 -6.59 -13.85
CA LEU A 140 7.62 -6.76 -12.45
C LEU A 140 8.02 -5.42 -11.83
N PHE A 141 7.71 -5.27 -10.55
CA PHE A 141 8.18 -4.19 -9.69
C PHE A 141 9.16 -4.76 -8.68
N GLU A 142 10.39 -4.31 -8.72
CA GLU A 142 11.43 -4.72 -7.78
C GLU A 142 11.74 -3.55 -6.86
N MET A 143 11.73 -3.81 -5.55
CA MET A 143 12.02 -2.83 -4.53
C MET A 143 13.09 -3.35 -3.57
N ASN A 144 14.14 -2.56 -3.35
CA ASN A 144 15.27 -2.89 -2.50
C ASN A 144 15.16 -2.09 -1.19
N TYR A 145 14.89 -2.77 -0.08
CA TYR A 145 14.69 -2.17 1.24
C TYR A 145 15.97 -1.61 1.88
N ASP A 146 17.15 -2.12 1.50
CA ASP A 146 18.44 -1.59 1.96
C ASP A 146 18.72 -0.21 1.37
N THR A 147 18.57 -0.09 0.05
CA THR A 147 18.93 1.14 -0.68
C THR A 147 17.73 2.10 -0.81
N GLY A 148 16.50 1.59 -0.73
CA GLY A 148 15.27 2.31 -1.06
C GLY A 148 15.05 2.50 -2.57
N HIS A 149 15.88 1.88 -3.42
CA HIS A 149 15.71 1.96 -4.86
C HIS A 149 14.62 0.99 -5.31
N TRP A 150 13.82 1.44 -6.27
CA TRP A 150 12.84 0.61 -6.96
C TRP A 150 13.05 0.71 -8.48
N ARG A 151 12.64 -0.34 -9.20
CA ARG A 151 12.68 -0.37 -10.66
C ARG A 151 11.54 -1.20 -11.23
N ARG A 152 11.23 -0.96 -12.49
CA ARG A 152 10.30 -1.77 -13.29
C ARG A 152 11.09 -2.64 -14.25
N LEU A 153 10.74 -3.92 -14.34
CA LEU A 153 11.36 -4.87 -15.26
C LEU A 153 10.28 -5.46 -16.18
N LYS A 154 10.63 -5.64 -17.45
CA LYS A 154 9.85 -6.43 -18.40
C LYS A 154 10.58 -7.75 -18.60
N ARG A 155 9.90 -8.87 -18.34
CA ARG A 155 10.40 -10.23 -18.60
C ARG A 155 9.51 -10.85 -19.67
N THR A 156 10.13 -11.32 -20.74
CA THR A 156 9.43 -12.05 -21.79
C THR A 156 9.99 -13.45 -21.85
N ARG A 157 9.12 -14.47 -21.86
CA ARG A 157 9.51 -15.86 -22.06
C ARG A 157 8.59 -16.56 -23.05
N VAL A 158 9.14 -17.52 -23.77
CA VAL A 158 8.36 -18.38 -24.67
C VAL A 158 7.57 -19.36 -23.81
N VAL A 159 6.25 -19.45 -24.02
CA VAL A 159 5.41 -20.44 -23.33
C VAL A 159 4.93 -21.55 -24.23
N SER A 160 4.85 -21.33 -25.54
CA SER A 160 4.53 -22.39 -26.51
C SER A 160 5.05 -22.00 -27.90
N LYS A 161 5.63 -22.97 -28.62
CA LYS A 161 5.81 -22.90 -30.08
C LYS A 161 4.81 -23.87 -30.68
N GLN A 162 3.80 -23.39 -31.41
CA GLN A 162 3.04 -24.27 -32.27
C GLN A 162 3.82 -24.41 -33.58
N ALA A 163 4.55 -25.51 -33.70
CA ALA A 163 5.20 -25.87 -34.95
C ALA A 163 4.11 -26.06 -36.01
N GLY A 164 4.17 -25.27 -37.08
CA GLY A 164 3.37 -25.47 -38.28
C GLY A 164 3.56 -26.92 -38.74
N GLN A 165 2.52 -27.72 -38.57
CA GLN A 165 2.51 -29.12 -38.94
C GLN A 165 2.66 -29.19 -40.46
N LEU A 166 3.91 -29.38 -40.92
CA LEU A 166 4.22 -29.74 -42.30
C LEU A 166 3.52 -31.07 -42.57
N GLN A 167 2.37 -30.99 -43.25
CA GLN A 167 1.73 -32.12 -43.89
C GLN A 167 2.72 -32.66 -44.92
N ALA A 168 3.40 -33.75 -44.57
CA ALA A 168 4.06 -34.60 -45.55
C ALA A 168 2.96 -35.33 -46.33
N ALA A 169 2.51 -34.72 -47.42
CA ALA A 169 1.84 -35.41 -48.49
C ALA A 169 2.91 -35.84 -49.49
N THR A 170 3.28 -37.12 -49.47
CA THR A 170 3.57 -37.90 -50.68
C THR A 170 3.59 -39.38 -50.37
#